data_AF-A0A8T6YGB5-F1
#
_entry.id   AF-A0A8T6YGB5-F1
#
_cell.length_a   1.000
_cell.length_b   1.000
_cell.length_c   1.000
_cell.angle_alpha   90.00
_cell.angle_beta   90.00
_cell.angle_gamma   90.00
#
_symmetry.space_group_name_H-M   'P 1'
#
loop_
_entity.id
_entity.type
_entity.pdbx_description
1 polymer ?
#
loop_
_entity_poly.entity_id
_entity_poly.type
_entity_poly.pdbx_seq_one_letter_code
_entity_poly.pdbx_strand_id
1 'polypeptide(L)'
;MYIPADLEKVVLRLKIAFERGYLSRACIQTALYNGWWEDTVYLIKTIRNESLIPISLSVFPLDDWRYKELIGMGIEELVIPLDACTREIFDKIKGKNAGGPYSWEGHMDGLMRASRIFKKVGTHLMLGLGENDEEAVRIIAGLWETAVNPALFYYTYVPGTQLAQKENQDSVRHYRTVQLARYLIVEGMAAYPGMSFSNGVLCNFGIGKEIVLAIINEGRAFQTSGCAGCNRPMANETYSNIFNFPRKLDSKDIEKIKHDMGIF
;
A
#
# COMPACT_ATOMS: atom_id res chain seq x y z
N MET A 1 9.07 -16.89 -16.38
CA MET A 1 9.86 -17.13 -15.16
C MET A 1 10.91 -16.03 -15.10
N TYR A 2 10.91 -15.18 -14.07
CA TYR A 2 11.94 -14.14 -13.94
C TYR A 2 13.28 -14.80 -13.65
N ILE A 3 14.33 -14.41 -14.39
CA ILE A 3 15.69 -14.89 -14.14
C ILE A 3 16.18 -14.20 -12.87
N PRO A 4 16.65 -14.93 -11.85
CA PRO A 4 17.18 -14.32 -10.64
C PRO A 4 18.36 -13.41 -10.99
N ALA A 5 18.38 -12.22 -10.39
CA ALA A 5 19.51 -11.31 -10.52
C ALA A 5 20.67 -11.80 -9.64
N ASP A 6 21.89 -11.54 -10.09
CA ASP A 6 23.11 -11.74 -9.32
C ASP A 6 23.10 -10.83 -8.08
N LEU A 7 23.06 -11.45 -6.89
CA LEU A 7 22.86 -10.75 -5.63
C LEU A 7 23.98 -9.74 -5.34
N GLU A 8 25.23 -10.13 -5.51
CA GLU A 8 26.39 -9.26 -5.24
C GLU A 8 26.34 -8.02 -6.13
N LYS A 9 26.02 -8.21 -7.42
CA LYS A 9 25.85 -7.09 -8.35
C LYS A 9 24.69 -6.18 -7.97
N VAL A 10 23.56 -6.75 -7.51
CA VAL A 10 22.42 -5.95 -7.05
C VAL A 10 22.79 -5.11 -5.84
N VAL A 11 23.43 -5.71 -4.83
CA VAL A 11 23.84 -5.02 -3.60
C VAL A 11 24.86 -3.91 -3.90
N LEU A 12 25.87 -4.20 -4.72
CA LEU A 12 26.85 -3.19 -5.13
C LEU A 12 26.21 -2.02 -5.87
N ARG A 13 25.27 -2.29 -6.79
CA ARG A 13 24.56 -1.23 -7.53
C ARG A 13 23.59 -0.44 -6.65
N LEU A 14 22.95 -1.10 -5.67
CA LEU A 14 22.12 -0.43 -4.66
C LEU A 14 22.94 0.58 -3.86
N LYS A 15 24.14 0.18 -3.40
CA LYS A 15 25.09 1.07 -2.72
C LYS A 15 25.43 2.28 -3.58
N ILE A 16 25.92 2.05 -4.80
CA ILE A 16 26.33 3.14 -5.71
C ILE A 16 25.17 4.10 -5.99
N ALA A 17 23.97 3.57 -6.23
CA ALA A 17 22.79 4.39 -6.51
C ALA A 17 22.36 5.22 -5.29
N PHE A 18 22.47 4.68 -4.08
CA PHE A 18 22.21 5.40 -2.83
C PHE A 18 23.23 6.51 -2.59
N GLU A 19 24.54 6.21 -2.71
CA GLU A 19 25.62 7.19 -2.52
C GLU A 19 25.56 8.34 -3.53
N ARG A 20 25.03 8.09 -4.73
CA ARG A 20 24.78 9.11 -5.76
C ARG A 20 23.45 9.85 -5.59
N GLY A 21 22.64 9.50 -4.58
CA GLY A 21 21.35 10.13 -4.31
C GLY A 21 20.23 9.74 -5.28
N TYR A 22 20.39 8.69 -6.09
CA TYR A 22 19.34 8.20 -6.99
C TYR A 22 18.27 7.36 -6.29
N LEU A 23 18.64 6.71 -5.19
CA LEU A 23 17.73 5.95 -4.35
C LEU A 23 17.73 6.53 -2.95
N SER A 24 16.55 6.58 -2.32
CA SER A 24 16.43 6.93 -0.90
C SER A 24 16.37 5.71 0.01
N ARG A 25 16.02 4.53 -0.53
CA ARG A 25 15.69 3.33 0.26
C ARG A 25 15.67 2.06 -0.61
N ALA A 26 15.98 0.92 -0.01
CA ALA A 26 15.74 -0.41 -0.58
C ALA A 26 14.45 -1.01 0.00
N CYS A 27 13.61 -1.61 -0.85
CA CYS A 27 12.41 -2.32 -0.42
C CYS A 27 12.59 -3.82 -0.65
N ILE A 28 12.48 -4.62 0.40
CA ILE A 28 12.50 -6.09 0.33
C ILE A 28 11.06 -6.57 0.45
N GLN A 29 10.61 -7.38 -0.51
CA GLN A 29 9.29 -8.02 -0.47
C GLN A 29 9.51 -9.54 -0.40
N THR A 30 8.93 -10.19 0.60
CA THR A 30 9.12 -11.63 0.84
C THR A 30 7.96 -12.43 0.27
N ALA A 31 8.26 -13.60 -0.29
CA ALA A 31 7.27 -14.65 -0.55
C ALA A 31 7.35 -15.73 0.53
N LEU A 32 6.27 -16.47 0.74
CA LEU A 32 6.25 -17.60 1.68
C LEU A 32 6.73 -18.88 0.97
N TYR A 33 7.88 -19.40 1.38
CA TYR A 33 8.46 -20.67 0.91
C TYR A 33 9.41 -21.24 1.96
N ASN A 34 9.81 -22.50 1.86
CA ASN A 34 10.77 -23.08 2.82
C ASN A 34 12.12 -22.36 2.76
N GLY A 35 12.64 -21.86 3.88
CA GLY A 35 13.89 -21.10 3.94
C GLY A 35 13.74 -19.58 3.80
N TRP A 36 12.51 -19.07 3.64
CA TRP A 36 12.25 -17.64 3.41
C TRP A 36 12.85 -16.73 4.50
N TRP A 37 12.90 -17.20 5.75
CA TRP A 37 13.39 -16.40 6.87
C TRP A 37 14.89 -16.25 6.81
N GLU A 38 15.60 -17.37 6.62
CA GLU A 38 17.05 -17.42 6.51
C GLU A 38 17.53 -16.56 5.33
N ASP A 39 16.85 -16.67 4.18
CA ASP A 39 17.16 -15.88 2.98
C ASP A 39 16.89 -14.38 3.19
N THR A 40 15.81 -14.03 3.89
CA THR A 40 15.50 -12.63 4.22
C THR A 40 16.57 -12.04 5.14
N VAL A 41 16.94 -12.76 6.20
CA VAL A 41 17.99 -12.34 7.14
C VAL A 41 19.33 -12.21 6.43
N TYR A 42 19.68 -13.17 5.57
CA TYR A 42 20.90 -13.14 4.78
C TYR A 42 20.95 -11.91 3.86
N LEU A 43 19.85 -11.62 3.14
CA LEU A 43 19.76 -10.46 2.27
C LEU A 43 19.92 -9.14 3.03
N ILE A 44 19.23 -9.00 4.17
CA ILE A 44 19.33 -7.80 5.02
C ILE A 44 20.78 -7.58 5.47
N LYS A 45 21.43 -8.64 5.99
CA LYS A 45 22.84 -8.56 6.43
C LYS A 45 23.78 -8.23 5.28
N THR A 46 23.56 -8.83 4.10
CA THR A 46 24.38 -8.56 2.91
C THR A 46 24.27 -7.09 2.49
N ILE A 47 23.06 -6.53 2.42
CA ILE A 47 22.86 -5.11 2.10
C ILE A 47 23.51 -4.21 3.17
N ARG A 48 23.32 -4.54 4.45
CA ARG A 48 23.85 -3.75 5.59
C ARG A 48 25.37 -3.73 5.65
N ASN A 49 26.03 -4.83 5.30
CA ASN A 49 27.49 -4.91 5.26
C ASN A 49 28.08 -3.99 4.17
N GLU A 50 27.34 -3.76 3.08
CA GLU A 50 27.81 -2.98 1.95
C GLU A 50 27.33 -1.52 1.95
N SER A 51 26.16 -1.24 2.52
CA SER A 51 25.47 0.04 2.36
C SER A 51 24.64 0.43 3.59
N LEU A 52 24.63 1.74 3.87
CA LEU A 52 23.77 2.36 4.87
C LEU A 52 22.38 2.73 4.33
N ILE A 53 22.04 2.32 3.10
CA ILE A 53 20.71 2.58 2.52
C ILE A 53 19.61 2.11 3.48
N PRO A 54 18.63 2.95 3.85
CA PRO A 54 17.48 2.51 4.64
C PRO A 54 16.78 1.32 3.98
N ILE A 55 16.21 0.40 4.77
CA ILE A 55 15.51 -0.77 4.26
C ILE A 55 14.08 -0.75 4.80
N SER A 56 13.10 -0.87 3.90
CA SER A 56 11.75 -1.28 4.25
C SER A 56 11.57 -2.76 3.96
N LEU A 57 10.91 -3.47 4.86
CA LEU A 57 10.60 -4.89 4.70
C LEU A 57 9.09 -5.09 4.62
N SER A 58 8.63 -5.69 3.52
CA SER A 58 7.25 -6.14 3.35
C SER A 58 7.19 -7.66 3.55
N VAL A 59 6.53 -8.09 4.62
CA VAL A 59 6.46 -9.49 5.06
C VAL A 59 5.09 -9.79 5.68
N PHE A 60 4.67 -11.05 5.66
CA PHE A 60 3.48 -11.52 6.39
C PHE A 60 3.68 -11.41 7.91
N PRO A 61 2.62 -11.54 8.74
CA PRO A 61 2.74 -11.49 10.20
C PRO A 61 3.79 -12.46 10.77
N LEU A 62 4.58 -11.98 11.73
CA LEU A 62 5.67 -12.73 12.37
C LEU A 62 5.46 -12.83 13.87
N ASP A 63 6.19 -13.74 14.51
CA ASP A 63 6.29 -13.78 15.98
C ASP A 63 7.14 -12.62 16.51
N ASP A 64 6.90 -12.21 17.76
CA ASP A 64 7.58 -11.07 18.39
C ASP A 64 9.10 -11.16 18.38
N TRP A 65 9.66 -12.37 18.50
CA TRP A 65 11.12 -12.55 18.49
C TRP A 65 11.73 -12.18 17.14
N ARG A 66 11.04 -12.49 16.03
CA ARG A 66 11.46 -12.10 14.68
C ARG A 66 11.37 -10.60 14.48
N TYR A 67 10.34 -9.95 15.00
CA TYR A 67 10.26 -8.49 14.98
C TYR A 67 11.42 -7.84 15.74
N LYS A 68 11.78 -8.36 16.92
CA LYS A 68 12.94 -7.88 17.67
C LYS A 68 14.25 -8.11 16.93
N GLU A 69 14.41 -9.26 16.26
CA GLU A 69 15.58 -9.52 15.42
C GLU A 69 15.70 -8.52 14.26
N LEU A 70 14.59 -8.21 13.57
CA LEU A 70 14.55 -7.20 12.50
C LEU A 70 14.97 -5.80 13.00
N ILE A 71 14.48 -5.38 14.18
CA ILE A 71 14.90 -4.14 14.82
C ILE A 71 16.41 -4.16 15.11
N GLY A 72 16.93 -5.27 15.63
CA GLY A 72 18.36 -5.45 15.88
C GLY A 72 19.23 -5.36 14.61
N MET A 73 18.67 -5.65 13.44
CA MET A 73 19.32 -5.49 12.14
C MET A 73 19.12 -4.10 11.50
N GLY A 74 18.48 -3.17 12.21
CA GLY A 74 18.25 -1.80 11.74
C GLY A 74 17.15 -1.70 10.68
N ILE A 75 16.12 -2.54 10.75
CA ILE A 75 14.88 -2.36 9.98
C ILE A 75 13.96 -1.41 10.75
N GLU A 76 13.67 -0.25 10.17
CA GLU A 76 12.88 0.81 10.82
C GLU A 76 11.42 0.87 10.36
N GLU A 77 11.15 0.35 9.15
CA GLU A 77 9.86 0.40 8.51
C GLU A 77 9.42 -0.99 8.04
N LEU A 78 8.32 -1.47 8.61
CA LEU A 78 7.73 -2.77 8.29
C LEU A 78 6.41 -2.56 7.54
N VAL A 79 6.16 -3.37 6.53
CA VAL A 79 4.86 -3.44 5.86
C VAL A 79 4.31 -4.85 5.99
N ILE A 80 3.08 -4.98 6.46
CA ILE A 80 2.35 -6.24 6.46
C ILE A 80 1.15 -6.06 5.52
N PRO A 81 1.18 -6.61 4.29
CA PRO A 81 0.09 -6.43 3.33
C PRO A 81 -1.19 -7.08 3.86
N LEU A 82 -2.27 -6.30 4.05
CA LEU A 82 -3.59 -6.83 4.41
C LEU A 82 -4.32 -7.29 3.15
N ASP A 83 -4.14 -6.56 2.05
CA ASP A 83 -4.57 -6.82 0.67
C ASP A 83 -6.07 -6.69 0.41
N ALA A 84 -6.92 -6.70 1.43
CA ALA A 84 -8.37 -6.64 1.29
C ALA A 84 -8.99 -5.68 2.31
N CYS A 85 -10.13 -5.10 1.97
CA CYS A 85 -10.85 -4.17 2.85
C CYS A 85 -11.83 -4.85 3.82
N THR A 86 -12.20 -6.10 3.56
CA THR A 86 -13.11 -6.88 4.42
C THR A 86 -12.55 -8.28 4.69
N ARG A 87 -13.00 -8.89 5.79
CA ARG A 87 -12.66 -10.28 6.14
C ARG A 87 -13.09 -11.25 5.04
N GLU A 88 -14.26 -11.03 4.48
CA GLU A 88 -14.87 -11.88 3.46
C GLU A 88 -14.06 -11.84 2.16
N ILE A 89 -13.58 -10.66 1.75
CA ILE A 89 -12.71 -10.52 0.58
C ILE A 89 -11.34 -11.13 0.87
N PHE A 90 -10.75 -10.85 2.04
CA PHE A 90 -9.47 -11.43 2.44
C PHE A 90 -9.49 -12.95 2.32
N ASP A 91 -10.51 -13.60 2.85
CA ASP A 91 -10.59 -15.06 2.87
C ASP A 91 -10.68 -15.65 1.47
N LYS A 92 -11.38 -14.96 0.55
CA LYS A 92 -11.48 -15.33 -0.87
C LYS A 92 -10.17 -15.19 -1.64
N ILE A 93 -9.30 -14.24 -1.29
CA ILE A 93 -8.11 -13.92 -2.10
C ILE A 93 -6.80 -14.48 -1.54
N LYS A 94 -6.69 -14.63 -0.21
CA LYS A 94 -5.44 -15.07 0.46
C LYS A 94 -5.67 -15.94 1.70
N GLY A 95 -6.89 -15.99 2.23
CA GLY A 95 -7.22 -16.80 3.39
C GLY A 95 -7.49 -18.26 3.04
N LYS A 96 -8.24 -18.93 3.90
CA LYS A 96 -8.49 -20.37 3.82
C LYS A 96 -9.26 -20.74 2.57
N ASN A 97 -10.25 -19.94 2.17
CA ASN A 97 -11.03 -20.18 0.96
C ASN A 97 -10.21 -20.04 -0.33
N ALA A 98 -9.13 -19.26 -0.31
CA ALA A 98 -8.15 -19.19 -1.39
C ALA A 98 -7.13 -20.36 -1.38
N GLY A 99 -7.19 -21.26 -0.39
CA GLY A 99 -6.18 -22.28 -0.13
C GLY A 99 -4.91 -21.73 0.52
N GLY A 100 -4.94 -20.48 1.02
CA GLY A 100 -3.82 -19.84 1.69
C GLY A 100 -3.74 -20.18 3.18
N PRO A 101 -2.55 -20.03 3.80
CA PRO A 101 -2.35 -20.34 5.22
C PRO A 101 -2.79 -19.21 6.16
N TYR A 102 -3.33 -18.11 5.63
CA TYR A 102 -3.54 -16.88 6.38
C TYR A 102 -4.98 -16.75 6.93
N SER A 103 -5.13 -15.95 7.99
CA SER A 103 -6.42 -15.48 8.49
C SER A 103 -6.43 -13.95 8.62
N TRP A 104 -7.63 -13.37 8.53
CA TRP A 104 -7.84 -11.94 8.75
C TRP A 104 -7.39 -11.51 10.15
N GLU A 105 -7.79 -12.28 11.17
CA GLU A 105 -7.46 -12.01 12.57
C GLU A 105 -5.94 -12.04 12.79
N GLY A 106 -5.24 -13.01 12.17
CA GLY A 106 -3.79 -13.11 12.29
C GLY A 106 -3.05 -11.94 11.63
N HIS A 107 -3.60 -11.40 10.53
CA HIS A 107 -3.03 -10.18 9.90
C HIS A 107 -3.30 -8.94 10.73
N MET A 108 -4.51 -8.75 11.23
CA MET A 108 -4.85 -7.62 12.09
C MET A 108 -4.04 -7.64 13.39
N ASP A 109 -3.89 -8.80 14.03
CA ASP A 109 -3.02 -8.97 15.19
C ASP A 109 -1.55 -8.67 14.87
N GLY A 110 -1.03 -9.21 13.78
CA GLY A 110 0.33 -8.94 13.33
C GLY A 110 0.61 -7.45 13.10
N LEU A 111 -0.34 -6.74 12.47
CA LEU A 111 -0.28 -5.29 12.27
C LEU A 111 -0.27 -4.52 13.60
N MET A 112 -1.14 -4.87 14.54
CA MET A 112 -1.18 -4.24 15.87
C MET A 112 0.09 -4.52 16.69
N ARG A 113 0.62 -5.74 16.64
CA ARG A 113 1.89 -6.06 17.32
C ARG A 113 3.05 -5.32 16.70
N ALA A 114 3.12 -5.28 15.36
CA ALA A 114 4.14 -4.53 14.64
C ALA A 114 4.08 -3.03 14.98
N SER A 115 2.90 -2.41 15.04
CA SER A 115 2.77 -0.97 15.30
C SER A 115 3.21 -0.55 16.71
N ARG A 116 3.26 -1.50 17.65
CA ARG A 116 3.84 -1.30 19.00
C ARG A 116 5.36 -1.43 19.04
N ILE A 117 5.97 -2.04 18.03
CA ILE A 117 7.40 -2.39 18.01
C ILE A 117 8.19 -1.50 17.04
N PHE A 118 7.68 -1.31 15.83
CA PHE A 118 8.36 -0.57 14.77
C PHE A 118 7.99 0.92 14.80
N LYS A 119 8.94 1.77 14.41
CA LYS A 119 8.72 3.22 14.30
C LYS A 119 7.68 3.57 13.23
N LYS A 120 7.67 2.81 12.14
CA LYS A 120 6.72 2.96 11.03
C LYS A 120 6.19 1.60 10.62
N VAL A 121 4.87 1.49 10.60
CA VAL A 121 4.18 0.31 10.07
C VAL A 121 3.25 0.75 8.96
N GLY A 122 3.35 0.06 7.83
CA GLY A 122 2.45 0.20 6.72
C GLY A 122 1.64 -1.07 6.47
N THR A 123 0.58 -0.91 5.69
CA THR A 123 -0.10 -2.02 5.05
C THR A 123 -0.45 -1.65 3.61
N HIS A 124 -0.78 -2.66 2.83
CA HIS A 124 -1.35 -2.48 1.50
C HIS A 124 -2.81 -2.89 1.54
N LEU A 125 -3.68 -2.09 0.94
CA LEU A 125 -5.06 -2.43 0.65
C LEU A 125 -5.25 -2.40 -0.85
N MET A 126 -5.69 -3.53 -1.43
CA MET A 126 -6.12 -3.54 -2.82
C MET A 126 -7.59 -3.13 -2.89
N LEU A 127 -7.90 -2.23 -3.81
CA LEU A 127 -9.24 -1.75 -4.09
C LEU A 127 -9.74 -2.27 -5.45
N GLY A 128 -11.03 -2.47 -5.58
CA GLY A 128 -11.68 -3.10 -6.73
C GLY A 128 -11.85 -4.61 -6.60
N LEU A 129 -11.86 -5.16 -5.38
CA LEU A 129 -12.06 -6.59 -5.10
C LEU A 129 -13.50 -6.96 -4.72
N GLY A 130 -14.39 -5.97 -4.69
CA GLY A 130 -15.82 -6.14 -4.40
C GLY A 130 -16.31 -5.39 -3.16
N GLU A 131 -15.41 -4.69 -2.46
CA GLU A 131 -15.77 -3.77 -1.39
C GLU A 131 -16.45 -2.51 -1.92
N ASN A 132 -17.25 -1.86 -1.07
CA ASN A 132 -17.77 -0.52 -1.33
C ASN A 132 -16.88 0.57 -0.68
N ASP A 133 -17.20 1.85 -0.93
CA ASP A 133 -16.41 2.96 -0.39
C ASP A 133 -16.42 2.99 1.13
N GLU A 134 -17.56 2.72 1.76
CA GLU A 134 -17.71 2.75 3.22
C GLU A 134 -16.84 1.69 3.88
N GLU A 135 -16.83 0.47 3.36
CA GLU A 135 -15.99 -0.61 3.86
C GLU A 135 -14.50 -0.26 3.78
N ALA A 136 -14.07 0.28 2.64
CA ALA A 136 -12.68 0.69 2.43
C ALA A 136 -12.28 1.86 3.35
N VAL A 137 -13.09 2.92 3.43
CA VAL A 137 -12.80 4.08 4.27
C VAL A 137 -12.81 3.69 5.76
N ARG A 138 -13.71 2.82 6.19
CA ARG A 138 -13.80 2.34 7.57
C ARG A 138 -12.53 1.59 7.99
N ILE A 139 -12.04 0.66 7.18
CA ILE A 139 -10.80 -0.07 7.52
C ILE A 139 -9.58 0.86 7.48
N ILE A 140 -9.53 1.79 6.52
CA ILE A 140 -8.46 2.81 6.44
C ILE A 140 -8.40 3.65 7.71
N ALA A 141 -9.56 4.13 8.20
CA ALA A 141 -9.63 4.89 9.44
C ALA A 141 -9.16 4.07 10.64
N GLY A 142 -9.64 2.84 10.80
CA GLY A 142 -9.22 1.97 11.92
C GLY A 142 -7.74 1.59 11.90
N LEU A 143 -7.15 1.40 10.71
CA LEU A 143 -5.70 1.18 10.56
C LEU A 143 -4.91 2.44 10.94
N TRP A 144 -5.35 3.61 10.49
CA TRP A 144 -4.69 4.87 10.81
C TRP A 144 -4.72 5.17 12.31
N GLU A 145 -5.86 4.93 12.97
CA GLU A 145 -6.02 5.05 14.43
C GLU A 145 -5.08 4.13 15.22
N THR A 146 -4.66 3.01 14.63
CA THR A 146 -3.72 2.05 15.22
C THR A 146 -2.27 2.27 14.79
N ALA A 147 -1.97 3.46 14.26
CA ALA A 147 -0.65 3.88 13.76
C ALA A 147 -0.12 3.01 12.61
N VAL A 148 -1.01 2.41 11.82
CA VAL A 148 -0.68 1.70 10.59
C VAL A 148 -1.03 2.58 9.40
N ASN A 149 -0.07 2.82 8.51
CA ASN A 149 -0.27 3.61 7.30
C ASN A 149 -0.82 2.74 6.14
N PRO A 150 -2.07 2.92 5.68
CA PRO A 150 -2.60 2.19 4.55
C PRO A 150 -2.17 2.84 3.23
N ALA A 151 -1.38 2.13 2.44
CA ALA A 151 -1.12 2.45 1.04
C ALA A 151 -2.13 1.69 0.16
N LEU A 152 -2.62 2.36 -0.89
CA LEU A 152 -3.68 1.83 -1.74
C LEU A 152 -3.11 1.33 -3.06
N PHE A 153 -3.63 0.19 -3.50
CA PHE A 153 -3.30 -0.45 -4.76
C PHE A 153 -4.60 -0.69 -5.52
N TYR A 154 -4.63 -0.35 -6.80
CA TYR A 154 -5.76 -0.72 -7.65
C TYR A 154 -5.63 -2.19 -8.06
N TYR A 155 -6.70 -2.97 -7.95
CA TYR A 155 -6.71 -4.34 -8.43
C TYR A 155 -6.68 -4.37 -9.95
N THR A 156 -5.55 -4.81 -10.51
CA THR A 156 -5.42 -5.06 -11.95
C THR A 156 -5.57 -6.55 -12.22
N TYR A 157 -6.56 -6.91 -13.05
CA TYR A 157 -6.77 -8.28 -13.47
C TYR A 157 -5.54 -8.88 -14.14
N VAL A 158 -5.12 -10.07 -13.68
CA VAL A 158 -4.05 -10.85 -14.29
C VAL A 158 -4.65 -12.13 -14.88
N PRO A 159 -4.48 -12.40 -16.19
CA PRO A 159 -4.98 -13.63 -16.82
C PRO A 159 -4.53 -14.90 -16.08
N GLY A 160 -5.48 -15.79 -15.80
CA GLY A 160 -5.22 -17.05 -15.10
C GLY A 160 -5.29 -16.95 -13.57
N THR A 161 -5.61 -15.78 -13.00
CA THR A 161 -5.92 -15.65 -11.57
C THR A 161 -7.40 -15.95 -11.29
N GLN A 162 -7.73 -16.25 -10.03
CA GLN A 162 -9.08 -16.66 -9.62
C GLN A 162 -10.13 -15.55 -9.75
N LEU A 163 -9.70 -14.28 -9.72
CA LEU A 163 -10.58 -13.12 -9.72
C LEU A 163 -10.66 -12.53 -11.13
N ALA A 164 -11.83 -12.61 -11.76
CA ALA A 164 -12.04 -12.15 -13.15
C ALA A 164 -12.62 -10.72 -13.26
N GLN A 165 -12.53 -9.90 -12.22
CA GLN A 165 -13.13 -8.56 -12.22
C GLN A 165 -12.31 -7.62 -13.11
N LYS A 166 -12.96 -7.09 -14.16
CA LYS A 166 -12.37 -6.10 -15.07
C LYS A 166 -12.66 -4.69 -14.60
N GLU A 167 -11.73 -3.80 -14.90
CA GLU A 167 -11.88 -2.36 -14.72
C GLU A 167 -13.12 -1.82 -15.44
N ASN A 168 -13.84 -0.93 -14.75
CA ASN A 168 -14.95 -0.16 -15.29
C ASN A 168 -14.98 1.25 -14.67
N GLN A 169 -15.88 2.11 -15.16
CA GLN A 169 -15.97 3.49 -14.65
C GLN A 169 -16.26 3.56 -13.14
N ASP A 170 -17.09 2.66 -12.62
CA ASP A 170 -17.44 2.63 -11.20
C ASP A 170 -16.25 2.23 -10.32
N SER A 171 -15.41 1.29 -10.77
CA SER A 171 -14.21 0.87 -10.04
C SER A 171 -13.13 1.95 -10.04
N VAL A 172 -12.99 2.69 -11.14
CA VAL A 172 -12.10 3.86 -11.22
C VAL A 172 -12.58 4.97 -10.29
N ARG A 173 -13.88 5.29 -10.32
CA ARG A 173 -14.51 6.28 -9.45
C ARG A 173 -14.40 5.90 -7.97
N HIS A 174 -14.64 4.63 -7.63
CA HIS A 174 -14.42 4.06 -6.30
C HIS A 174 -12.97 4.29 -5.84
N TYR A 175 -11.98 3.88 -6.65
CA TYR A 175 -10.57 4.05 -6.30
C TYR A 175 -10.21 5.50 -6.01
N ARG A 176 -10.57 6.44 -6.91
CA ARG A 176 -10.27 7.87 -6.74
C ARG A 176 -10.93 8.46 -5.50
N THR A 177 -12.17 8.05 -5.24
CA THR A 177 -12.93 8.50 -4.08
C THR A 177 -12.29 8.04 -2.78
N VAL A 178 -11.94 6.75 -2.67
CA VAL A 178 -11.27 6.19 -1.49
C VAL A 178 -9.85 6.74 -1.34
N GLN A 179 -9.14 6.97 -2.45
CA GLN A 179 -7.81 7.58 -2.45
C GLN A 179 -7.84 8.99 -1.85
N LEU A 180 -8.82 9.81 -2.22
CA LEU A 180 -9.03 11.12 -1.62
C LEU A 180 -9.42 11.01 -0.14
N ALA A 181 -10.35 10.12 0.22
CA ALA A 181 -10.75 9.90 1.61
C ALA A 181 -9.55 9.51 2.50
N ARG A 182 -8.71 8.59 2.01
CA ARG A 182 -7.47 8.17 2.68
C ARG A 182 -6.51 9.33 2.88
N TYR A 183 -6.34 10.20 1.88
CA TYR A 183 -5.51 11.39 2.02
C TYR A 183 -6.03 12.31 3.12
N LEU A 184 -7.33 12.61 3.10
CA LEU A 184 -7.95 13.49 4.10
C LEU A 184 -7.83 12.94 5.52
N ILE A 185 -7.96 11.62 5.71
CA ILE A 185 -7.80 10.95 7.01
C ILE A 185 -6.35 11.05 7.50
N VAL A 186 -5.39 10.71 6.63
CA VAL A 186 -3.97 10.66 7.00
C VAL A 186 -3.40 12.06 7.28
N GLU A 187 -3.86 13.08 6.56
CA GLU A 187 -3.48 14.48 6.80
C GLU A 187 -4.27 15.13 7.94
N GLY A 188 -5.19 14.41 8.59
CA GLY A 188 -6.00 14.93 9.70
C GLY A 188 -7.01 16.02 9.28
N MET A 189 -7.37 16.09 8.00
CA MET A 189 -8.31 17.06 7.45
C MET A 189 -9.77 16.61 7.58
N ALA A 190 -10.02 15.30 7.62
CA ALA A 190 -11.35 14.72 7.83
C ALA A 190 -11.25 13.41 8.63
N ALA A 191 -12.36 12.97 9.22
CA ALA A 191 -12.45 11.70 9.94
C ALA A 191 -13.65 10.89 9.45
N TYR A 192 -13.54 9.56 9.50
CA TYR A 192 -14.60 8.64 9.05
C TYR A 192 -15.99 8.96 9.64
N PRO A 193 -16.15 9.25 10.95
CA PRO A 193 -17.47 9.60 11.51
C PRO A 193 -18.11 10.87 10.93
N GLY A 194 -17.32 11.77 10.33
CA GLY A 194 -17.81 12.97 9.68
C GLY A 194 -18.18 12.78 8.20
N MET A 195 -17.84 11.62 7.61
CA MET A 195 -18.17 11.29 6.24
C MET A 195 -19.58 10.72 6.13
N SER A 196 -20.24 10.93 4.98
CA SER A 196 -21.58 10.40 4.71
C SER A 196 -21.59 9.47 3.51
N PHE A 197 -22.36 8.39 3.64
CA PHE A 197 -22.47 7.33 2.65
C PHE A 197 -23.94 7.09 2.28
N SER A 198 -24.18 6.80 1.01
CA SER A 198 -25.50 6.40 0.49
C SER A 198 -25.34 5.05 -0.18
N ASN A 199 -25.95 4.00 0.36
CA ASN A 199 -25.81 2.62 -0.14
C ASN A 199 -24.33 2.17 -0.27
N GLY A 200 -23.49 2.51 0.72
CA GLY A 200 -22.06 2.19 0.72
C GLY A 200 -21.20 3.09 -0.18
N VAL A 201 -21.80 4.06 -0.88
CA VAL A 201 -21.09 5.02 -1.75
C VAL A 201 -20.84 6.32 -0.99
N LEU A 202 -19.59 6.77 -0.90
CA LEU A 202 -19.20 8.02 -0.26
C LEU A 202 -19.75 9.22 -1.06
N CYS A 203 -20.63 9.99 -0.42
CA CYS A 203 -21.28 11.16 -1.03
C CYS A 203 -20.84 12.49 -0.40
N ASN A 204 -20.25 12.47 0.81
CA ASN A 204 -19.71 13.66 1.47
C ASN A 204 -18.46 13.30 2.28
N PHE A 205 -17.36 14.03 2.07
CA PHE A 205 -16.09 13.87 2.78
C PHE A 205 -16.08 14.47 4.20
N GLY A 206 -17.16 15.13 4.63
CA GLY A 206 -17.24 15.80 5.93
C GLY A 206 -16.56 17.17 5.98
N ILE A 207 -16.16 17.69 4.81
CA ILE A 207 -15.52 19.00 4.65
C ILE A 207 -16.16 19.77 3.48
N GLY A 208 -15.96 21.08 3.44
CA GLY A 208 -16.54 21.95 2.42
C GLY A 208 -16.13 21.56 1.00
N LYS A 209 -17.07 21.56 0.05
CA LYS A 209 -16.83 21.18 -1.36
C LYS A 209 -15.68 21.96 -2.01
N GLU A 210 -15.56 23.25 -1.71
CA GLU A 210 -14.46 24.09 -2.22
C GLU A 210 -13.08 23.62 -1.73
N ILE A 211 -13.01 23.13 -0.49
CA ILE A 211 -11.77 22.58 0.09
C ILE A 211 -11.43 21.26 -0.61
N VAL A 212 -12.42 20.39 -0.82
CA VAL A 212 -12.25 19.14 -1.57
C VAL A 212 -11.71 19.43 -2.97
N LEU A 213 -12.31 20.39 -3.69
CA LEU A 213 -11.87 20.79 -5.03
C LEU A 213 -10.45 21.36 -5.03
N ALA A 214 -10.09 22.17 -4.04
CA ALA A 214 -8.73 22.70 -3.90
C ALA A 214 -7.69 21.58 -3.72
N ILE A 215 -7.99 20.58 -2.89
CA ILE A 215 -7.12 19.41 -2.66
C ILE A 215 -7.01 18.57 -3.92
N ILE A 216 -8.12 18.38 -4.65
CA ILE A 216 -8.10 17.68 -5.94
C ILE A 216 -7.17 18.41 -6.92
N ASN A 217 -7.31 19.72 -7.06
CA ASN A 217 -6.47 20.53 -7.95
C ASN A 217 -4.99 20.54 -7.54
N GLU A 218 -4.66 20.36 -6.26
CA GLU A 218 -3.27 20.22 -5.81
C GLU A 218 -2.64 18.88 -6.25
N GLY A 219 -3.46 17.83 -6.40
CA GLY A 219 -3.04 16.54 -6.93
C GLY A 219 -2.26 15.64 -5.95
N ARG A 220 -1.86 16.14 -4.77
CA ARG A 220 -1.06 15.36 -3.81
C ARG A 220 -1.77 14.10 -3.31
N ALA A 221 -3.09 14.13 -3.18
CA ALA A 221 -3.88 12.98 -2.78
C ALA A 221 -3.74 11.76 -3.73
N PHE A 222 -3.37 12.00 -4.99
CA PHE A 222 -3.32 10.99 -6.04
C PHE A 222 -1.89 10.50 -6.33
N GLN A 223 -0.89 10.99 -5.61
CA GLN A 223 0.49 10.55 -5.77
C GLN A 223 0.73 9.20 -5.09
N THR A 224 1.79 8.51 -5.52
CA THR A 224 2.27 7.30 -4.85
C THR A 224 2.50 7.56 -3.37
N SER A 225 1.91 6.72 -2.53
CA SER A 225 2.01 6.78 -1.07
C SER A 225 2.51 5.45 -0.51
N GLY A 226 2.82 5.42 0.78
CA GLY A 226 3.40 4.26 1.46
C GLY A 226 4.69 4.65 2.18
N CYS A 227 5.76 3.90 1.94
CA CYS A 227 7.03 4.13 2.62
C CYS A 227 7.69 5.45 2.22
N ALA A 228 8.49 6.02 3.11
CA ALA A 228 9.13 7.31 2.87
C ALA A 228 9.97 7.32 1.59
N GLY A 229 9.83 8.36 0.76
CA GLY A 229 10.51 8.48 -0.53
C GLY A 229 10.03 7.50 -1.61
N CYS A 230 8.90 6.80 -1.41
CA CYS A 230 8.35 5.92 -2.43
C CYS A 230 7.74 6.72 -3.59
N ASN A 231 8.25 6.50 -4.79
CA ASN A 231 7.69 6.99 -6.05
C ASN A 231 7.65 5.86 -7.09
N ARG A 232 7.45 4.62 -6.64
CA ARG A 232 7.49 3.43 -7.51
C ARG A 232 6.41 3.56 -8.60
N PRO A 233 6.79 3.70 -9.88
CA PRO A 233 5.82 3.67 -10.96
C PRO A 233 5.36 2.22 -11.18
N MET A 234 4.15 2.06 -11.75
CA MET A 234 3.71 0.78 -12.32
C MET A 234 3.69 -0.36 -11.29
N ALA A 235 3.34 -0.06 -10.05
CA ALA A 235 3.24 -1.05 -8.98
C ALA A 235 1.93 -1.84 -9.09
N ASN A 236 0.87 -1.16 -9.53
CA ASN A 236 -0.48 -1.67 -9.73
C ASN A 236 -1.16 -1.05 -10.96
N GLU A 237 -0.40 -0.27 -11.74
CA GLU A 237 -0.83 0.48 -12.91
C GLU A 237 -0.33 -0.14 -14.22
N THR A 238 -0.95 0.25 -15.32
CA THR A 238 -0.41 0.07 -16.67
C THR A 238 0.08 1.41 -17.22
N TYR A 239 0.86 1.40 -18.30
CA TYR A 239 1.41 2.63 -18.89
C TYR A 239 0.30 3.58 -19.36
N SER A 240 -0.86 3.01 -19.68
CA SER A 240 -2.06 3.69 -20.14
C SER A 240 -3.00 4.14 -19.02
N ASN A 241 -2.92 3.53 -17.83
CA ASN A 241 -3.82 3.89 -16.72
C ASN A 241 -3.05 3.95 -15.40
N ILE A 242 -2.74 5.19 -14.99
CA ILE A 242 -1.99 5.48 -13.77
C ILE A 242 -2.95 5.89 -12.64
N PHE A 243 -2.98 5.09 -11.59
CA PHE A 243 -3.75 5.34 -10.38
C PHE A 243 -2.93 6.09 -9.34
N ASN A 244 -1.72 5.64 -9.04
CA ASN A 244 -0.79 6.31 -8.15
C ASN A 244 0.31 7.01 -8.96
N PHE A 245 0.30 8.34 -8.96
CA PHE A 245 1.27 9.10 -9.76
C PHE A 245 2.64 9.16 -9.06
N PRO A 246 3.72 8.68 -9.70
CA PRO A 246 5.08 8.68 -9.12
C PRO A 246 5.75 10.08 -9.17
N ARG A 247 4.99 11.11 -9.55
CA ARG A 247 5.47 12.46 -9.84
C ARG A 247 4.37 13.48 -9.51
N LYS A 248 4.73 14.77 -9.53
CA LYS A 248 3.75 15.85 -9.53
C LYS A 248 2.83 15.73 -10.75
N LEU A 249 1.54 15.95 -10.53
CA LEU A 249 0.50 15.89 -11.55
C LEU A 249 0.50 17.18 -12.37
N ASP A 250 0.23 17.05 -13.67
CA ASP A 250 -0.04 18.19 -14.54
C ASP A 250 -1.54 18.45 -14.69
N SER A 251 -1.92 19.50 -15.42
CA SER A 251 -3.33 19.85 -15.61
C SER A 251 -4.15 18.75 -16.28
N LYS A 252 -3.56 17.95 -17.18
CA LYS A 252 -4.28 16.85 -17.85
C LYS A 252 -4.55 15.71 -16.88
N ASP A 253 -3.61 15.41 -16.00
CA ASP A 253 -3.79 14.43 -14.94
C ASP A 253 -4.94 14.84 -14.00
N ILE A 254 -4.97 16.12 -13.60
CA ILE A 254 -6.04 16.66 -12.73
C ILE A 254 -7.42 16.60 -13.41
N GLU A 255 -7.52 17.01 -14.68
CA GLU A 255 -8.79 16.94 -15.40
C GLU A 255 -9.26 15.49 -15.57
N LYS A 256 -8.34 14.54 -15.81
CA LYS A 256 -8.67 13.11 -15.80
C LYS A 256 -9.21 12.66 -14.44
N ILE A 257 -8.60 13.07 -13.34
CA ILE A 257 -9.06 12.71 -12.00
C ILE A 257 -10.47 13.23 -11.72
N LYS A 258 -10.75 14.49 -12.08
CA LYS A 258 -12.09 15.06 -11.93
C LYS A 258 -13.13 14.28 -12.73
N HIS A 259 -12.81 13.97 -13.99
CA HIS A 259 -13.65 13.11 -14.83
C HIS A 259 -13.87 11.72 -14.21
N ASP A 260 -12.79 11.07 -13.75
CA ASP A 260 -12.82 9.76 -13.08
C ASP A 260 -13.72 9.79 -11.83
N MET A 261 -13.77 10.91 -11.11
CA MET A 261 -14.60 11.13 -9.94
C MET A 261 -16.03 11.62 -10.25
N GLY A 262 -16.36 11.90 -11.52
CA GLY A 262 -17.65 12.45 -11.92
C GLY A 262 -17.87 13.92 -11.49
N ILE A 263 -16.78 14.67 -11.30
CA ILE A 263 -16.79 16.10 -10.97
C ILE A 263 -16.57 16.85 -12.29
N PHE A 264 -17.58 17.57 -12.77
CA PHE A 264 -17.51 18.40 -13.99
C PHE A 264 -17.62 19.87 -13.61
#